data_AF-A0A645FKL4-F1
#
_entry.id   AF-A0A645FKL4-F1
#
_cell.length_a   1.000
_cell.length_b   1.000
_cell.length_c   1.000
_cell.angle_alpha   90.00
_cell.angle_beta   90.00
_cell.angle_gamma   90.00
#
_symmetry.space_group_name_H-M   'P 1'
#
loop_
_entity.id
_entity.type
_entity.pdbx_description
1 polymer ?
#
loop_
_entity_poly.entity_id
_entity_poly.type
_entity_poly.pdbx_seq_one_letter_code
_entity_poly.pdbx_strand_id
1 'polypeptide(L)'
;MEEKVKGDYFTSNTFEVLVEENNNLYKEIIGENYNRSYGNPAYAVSVFGEELGRVFTYLYNRFYSMIKLAFNHEVERIEKLNSFYMDIYNSIESNGVEAENLLRLVKNFEKDMLEVEAKARIEDVAVKIEGYVSEIIQKEDLKDIRYLFKYGRYIGENEIKTAEFLSNYGKIEEISKTVVNAYINGFTRDNKDYRKKSTVRVIFNVGQELIVKSLIKDFETFGLKCILNTVDSTDPNKQFTYDHRFDGALFLDEEYTKAKEEAYSKV
;
A
#
# COMPACT_ATOMS: atom_id res chain seq x y z
N MET A 1 -10.31 -3.42 13.87
CA MET A 1 -9.64 -3.99 12.69
C MET A 1 -8.31 -4.63 13.09
N GLU A 2 -7.42 -3.91 13.77
CA GLU A 2 -6.12 -4.46 14.22
C GLU A 2 -6.22 -5.75 15.05
N GLU A 3 -7.19 -5.84 15.97
CA GLU A 3 -7.44 -7.07 16.75
C GLU A 3 -7.80 -8.27 15.88
N LYS A 4 -8.51 -8.05 14.76
CA LYS A 4 -8.84 -9.10 13.78
C LYS A 4 -7.60 -9.56 13.01
N VAL A 5 -6.59 -8.71 12.88
CA VAL A 5 -5.39 -8.99 12.07
C VAL A 5 -4.39 -9.91 12.79
N LYS A 6 -4.40 -9.93 14.13
CA LYS A 6 -3.45 -10.68 14.98
C LYS A 6 -3.96 -12.07 15.43
N GLY A 7 -5.22 -12.42 15.16
CA GLY A 7 -5.86 -13.66 15.61
C GLY A 7 -6.08 -14.69 14.51
N ASP A 8 -6.84 -15.73 14.83
CA ASP A 8 -7.33 -16.75 13.89
C ASP A 8 -8.55 -16.26 13.09
N TYR A 9 -8.79 -14.94 13.04
CA TYR A 9 -9.98 -14.35 12.43
C TYR A 9 -10.19 -14.80 10.99
N PHE A 10 -9.16 -14.71 10.15
CA PHE A 10 -9.27 -15.07 8.73
C PHE A 10 -9.45 -16.58 8.52
N THR A 11 -8.89 -17.41 9.40
CA THR A 11 -8.99 -18.87 9.30
C THR A 11 -10.27 -19.43 9.93
N SER A 12 -10.87 -18.71 10.89
CA SER A 12 -12.11 -19.06 11.57
C SER A 12 -13.37 -18.53 10.88
N ASN A 13 -13.26 -17.51 10.03
CA ASN A 13 -14.38 -16.98 9.24
C ASN A 13 -14.51 -17.67 7.87
N THR A 14 -15.72 -17.57 7.30
CA THR A 14 -15.98 -18.07 5.95
C THR A 14 -15.44 -17.12 4.89
N PHE A 15 -15.19 -17.66 3.70
CA PHE A 15 -14.69 -16.87 2.58
C PHE A 15 -15.66 -15.74 2.20
N GLU A 16 -16.97 -16.02 2.21
CA GLU A 16 -18.02 -15.07 1.86
C GLU A 16 -18.06 -13.86 2.82
N VAL A 17 -17.89 -14.10 4.12
CA VAL A 17 -17.82 -13.03 5.14
C VAL A 17 -16.60 -12.16 4.88
N LEU A 18 -15.45 -12.75 4.57
CA LEU A 18 -14.23 -11.98 4.30
C LEU A 18 -14.34 -11.15 3.02
N VAL A 19 -14.98 -11.68 1.97
CA VAL A 19 -15.29 -10.93 0.75
C VAL A 19 -16.21 -9.73 1.05
N GLU A 20 -17.28 -9.96 1.82
CA GLU A 20 -18.22 -8.89 2.19
C GLU A 20 -17.52 -7.79 3.00
N GLU A 21 -16.74 -8.17 4.01
CA GLU A 21 -15.99 -7.21 4.81
C GLU A 21 -14.96 -6.45 3.99
N ASN A 22 -14.22 -7.11 3.11
CA ASN A 22 -13.28 -6.44 2.23
C ASN A 22 -13.98 -5.42 1.34
N ASN A 23 -15.07 -5.81 0.68
CA ASN A 23 -15.88 -4.91 -0.14
C ASN A 23 -16.41 -3.71 0.67
N ASN A 24 -16.80 -3.94 1.92
CA ASN A 24 -17.29 -2.86 2.80
C ASN A 24 -16.23 -1.80 3.11
N LEU A 25 -14.95 -2.15 3.14
CA LEU A 25 -13.85 -1.18 3.32
C LEU A 25 -13.71 -0.23 2.13
N TYR A 26 -14.11 -0.68 0.95
CA TYR A 26 -13.90 0.01 -0.32
C TYR A 26 -15.20 0.46 -0.99
N LYS A 27 -16.34 0.22 -0.32
CA LYS A 27 -17.70 0.37 -0.85
C LYS A 27 -17.94 1.71 -1.53
N GLU A 28 -17.37 2.79 -0.99
CA GLU A 28 -17.63 4.14 -1.46
C GLU A 28 -16.95 4.45 -2.78
N ILE A 29 -15.86 3.74 -3.12
CA ILE A 29 -15.14 3.99 -4.37
C ILE A 29 -15.31 2.87 -5.39
N ILE A 30 -15.90 1.73 -5.04
CA ILE A 30 -16.18 0.65 -5.99
C ILE A 30 -17.23 1.07 -7.01
N GLY A 31 -16.92 0.88 -8.29
CA GLY A 31 -17.86 1.03 -9.40
C GLY A 31 -18.56 2.40 -9.42
N GLU A 32 -19.88 2.38 -9.58
CA GLU A 32 -20.69 3.61 -9.68
C GLU A 32 -20.82 4.39 -8.36
N ASN A 33 -20.52 3.77 -7.21
CA ASN A 33 -20.55 4.46 -5.92
C ASN A 33 -19.56 5.63 -5.90
N TYR A 34 -18.46 5.51 -6.66
CA TYR A 34 -17.47 6.56 -6.80
C TYR A 34 -18.05 7.89 -7.31
N ASN A 35 -19.11 7.85 -8.12
CA ASN A 35 -19.76 9.06 -8.64
C ASN A 35 -20.38 9.93 -7.54
N ARG A 36 -20.57 9.38 -6.33
CA ARG A 36 -21.11 10.07 -5.15
C ARG A 36 -20.16 10.01 -3.95
N SER A 37 -18.91 9.63 -4.17
CA SER A 37 -17.89 9.60 -3.13
C SER A 37 -17.24 10.97 -2.99
N TYR A 38 -16.91 11.37 -1.76
CA TYR A 38 -16.08 12.54 -1.53
C TYR A 38 -14.63 12.35 -1.99
N GLY A 39 -14.22 11.12 -2.33
CA GLY A 39 -12.98 10.88 -3.08
C GLY A 39 -13.08 11.23 -4.57
N ASN A 40 -14.26 11.57 -5.10
CA ASN A 40 -14.40 12.04 -6.47
C ASN A 40 -14.33 13.58 -6.49
N PRO A 41 -13.31 14.17 -7.14
CA PRO A 41 -13.14 15.62 -7.14
C PRO A 41 -14.34 16.36 -7.72
N ALA A 42 -14.96 15.84 -8.78
CA ALA A 42 -16.12 16.48 -9.40
C ALA A 42 -17.33 16.47 -8.46
N TYR A 43 -17.56 15.36 -7.75
CA TYR A 43 -18.63 15.27 -6.77
C TYR A 43 -18.35 16.18 -5.56
N ALA A 44 -17.16 16.12 -4.98
CA ALA A 44 -16.80 16.95 -3.83
C ALA A 44 -16.90 18.46 -4.15
N VAL A 45 -16.44 18.89 -5.33
CA VAL A 45 -16.59 20.28 -5.79
C VAL A 45 -18.05 20.67 -5.97
N SER A 46 -18.90 19.77 -6.45
CA SER A 46 -20.34 20.05 -6.58
C SER A 46 -21.04 20.28 -5.24
N VAL A 47 -20.52 19.70 -4.15
CA VAL A 47 -21.09 19.78 -2.79
C VAL A 47 -20.49 20.94 -2.00
N PHE A 48 -19.16 21.12 -2.06
CA PHE A 48 -18.42 22.04 -1.18
C PHE A 48 -17.88 23.28 -1.90
N GLY A 49 -18.03 23.37 -3.21
CA GLY A 49 -17.35 24.39 -4.03
C GLY A 49 -15.91 24.01 -4.37
N GLU A 50 -15.27 24.81 -5.23
CA GLU A 50 -13.98 24.47 -5.83
C GLU A 50 -12.85 24.34 -4.80
N GLU A 51 -12.70 25.33 -3.92
CA GLU A 51 -11.57 25.37 -2.98
C GLU A 51 -11.68 24.27 -1.92
N LEU A 52 -12.83 24.17 -1.24
CA LEU A 52 -13.07 23.15 -0.22
C LEU A 52 -13.19 21.74 -0.81
N GLY A 53 -13.82 21.59 -1.97
CA GLY A 53 -13.97 20.30 -2.63
C GLY A 53 -12.62 19.65 -2.93
N ARG A 54 -11.64 20.43 -3.39
CA ARG A 54 -10.26 19.95 -3.62
C ARG A 54 -9.59 19.49 -2.34
N VAL A 55 -9.72 20.25 -1.25
CA VAL A 55 -9.14 19.90 0.06
C VAL A 55 -9.81 18.64 0.63
N PHE A 56 -11.14 18.54 0.61
CA PHE A 56 -11.84 17.38 1.15
C PHE A 56 -11.60 16.11 0.33
N THR A 57 -11.45 16.23 -0.98
CA THR A 57 -11.08 15.09 -1.83
C THR A 57 -9.70 14.56 -1.47
N TYR A 58 -8.73 15.44 -1.26
CA TYR A 58 -7.41 15.08 -0.76
C TYR A 58 -7.49 14.37 0.60
N LEU A 59 -8.21 14.98 1.56
CA LEU A 59 -8.36 14.42 2.90
C LEU A 59 -9.01 13.03 2.87
N TYR A 60 -10.02 12.84 2.01
CA TYR A 60 -10.64 11.54 1.78
C TYR A 60 -9.60 10.49 1.41
N ASN A 61 -8.80 10.74 0.37
CA ASN A 61 -7.77 9.81 -0.07
C ASN A 61 -6.68 9.58 1.00
N ARG A 62 -6.28 10.63 1.72
CA ARG A 62 -5.28 10.53 2.79
C ARG A 62 -5.75 9.66 3.94
N PHE A 63 -6.98 9.84 4.41
CA PHE A 63 -7.57 9.01 5.47
C PHE A 63 -7.93 7.60 4.99
N TYR A 64 -8.33 7.44 3.74
CA TYR A 64 -8.57 6.14 3.11
C TYR A 64 -7.32 5.25 3.14
N SER A 65 -6.11 5.84 3.10
CA SER A 65 -4.85 5.09 3.24
C SER A 65 -4.69 4.35 4.59
N MET A 66 -5.44 4.74 5.63
CA MET A 66 -5.41 4.08 6.94
C MET A 66 -5.82 2.62 6.88
N ILE A 67 -6.63 2.20 5.90
CA ILE A 67 -6.99 0.80 5.70
C ILE A 67 -5.72 -0.05 5.56
N LYS A 68 -4.84 0.29 4.62
CA LYS A 68 -3.58 -0.44 4.40
C LYS A 68 -2.68 -0.37 5.64
N LEU A 69 -2.58 0.79 6.27
CA LEU A 69 -1.73 0.98 7.46
C LEU A 69 -2.16 0.10 8.63
N ALA A 70 -3.47 -0.06 8.84
CA ALA A 70 -4.03 -0.88 9.92
C ALA A 70 -3.67 -2.37 9.76
N PHE A 71 -3.71 -2.89 8.53
CA PHE A 71 -3.31 -4.28 8.27
C PHE A 71 -1.79 -4.47 8.38
N ASN A 72 -0.99 -3.48 7.99
CA ASN A 72 0.47 -3.53 8.09
C ASN A 72 1.02 -3.24 9.51
N HIS A 73 0.16 -2.98 10.50
CA HIS A 73 0.54 -2.59 11.86
C HIS A 73 1.41 -1.33 11.93
N GLU A 74 1.17 -0.37 11.04
CA GLU A 74 1.90 0.90 10.94
C GLU A 74 1.35 1.93 11.95
N VAL A 75 1.42 1.60 13.24
CA VAL A 75 0.77 2.35 14.33
C VAL A 75 1.20 3.82 14.37
N GLU A 76 2.50 4.12 14.22
CA GLU A 76 3.02 5.49 14.22
C GLU A 76 2.34 6.36 13.14
N ARG A 77 2.13 5.81 11.94
CA ARG A 77 1.50 6.53 10.83
C ARG A 77 0.00 6.73 11.06
N ILE A 78 -0.66 5.75 11.66
CA ILE A 78 -2.07 5.86 12.05
C ILE A 78 -2.24 6.94 13.12
N GLU A 79 -1.36 6.98 14.13
CA GLU A 79 -1.37 8.02 15.17
C GLU A 79 -1.18 9.43 14.58
N LYS A 80 -0.26 9.59 13.62
CA LYS A 80 -0.08 10.86 12.91
C LYS A 80 -1.31 11.27 12.11
N LEU A 81 -1.94 10.33 11.40
CA LEU A 81 -3.18 10.59 10.65
C LEU A 81 -4.36 10.93 11.58
N ASN A 82 -4.50 10.22 12.70
CA ASN A 82 -5.53 10.54 13.70
C ASN A 82 -5.32 11.92 14.32
N SER A 83 -4.06 12.28 14.62
CA SER A 83 -3.73 13.63 15.13
C SER A 83 -4.11 14.70 14.10
N PHE A 84 -3.76 14.47 12.83
CA PHE A 84 -4.12 15.37 11.74
C PHE A 84 -5.64 15.53 11.56
N TYR A 85 -6.40 14.44 11.69
CA TYR A 85 -7.86 14.51 11.69
C TYR A 85 -8.39 15.40 12.83
N MET A 86 -7.83 15.27 14.03
CA MET A 86 -8.20 16.12 15.17
C MET A 86 -7.84 17.59 14.94
N ASP A 87 -6.70 17.88 14.33
CA ASP A 87 -6.31 19.26 13.99
C ASP A 87 -7.29 19.89 12.99
N ILE A 88 -7.72 19.13 11.97
CA ILE A 88 -8.74 19.57 11.01
C ILE A 88 -10.07 19.84 11.72
N TYR A 89 -10.53 18.90 12.55
CA TYR A 89 -11.77 19.04 13.30
C TYR A 89 -11.75 20.28 14.20
N ASN A 90 -10.69 20.43 15.00
CA ASN A 90 -10.53 21.57 15.91
C ASN A 90 -10.44 22.89 15.16
N SER A 91 -9.79 22.92 14.01
CA SER A 91 -9.72 24.10 13.14
C SER A 91 -11.10 24.48 12.62
N ILE A 92 -11.91 23.51 12.19
CA ILE A 92 -13.28 23.74 11.71
C ILE A 92 -14.17 24.27 12.85
N GLU A 93 -14.09 23.68 14.04
CA GLU A 93 -14.87 24.14 15.20
C GLU A 93 -14.50 25.56 15.65
N SER A 94 -13.21 25.90 15.58
CA SER A 94 -12.71 27.19 16.08
C SER A 94 -12.84 28.32 15.06
N ASN A 95 -12.60 28.03 13.78
CA ASN A 95 -12.46 29.05 12.73
C ASN A 95 -13.53 28.93 11.64
N GLY A 96 -14.41 27.92 11.71
CA GLY A 96 -15.31 27.57 10.63
C GLY A 96 -14.61 26.82 9.48
N VAL A 97 -15.37 26.53 8.43
CA VAL A 97 -14.89 25.76 7.28
C VAL A 97 -14.20 26.70 6.28
N GLU A 98 -12.90 26.95 6.49
CA GLU A 98 -12.08 27.83 5.66
C GLU A 98 -11.00 27.06 4.89
N ALA A 99 -11.03 27.11 3.56
CA ALA A 99 -10.13 26.33 2.70
C ALA A 99 -8.65 26.65 2.91
N GLU A 100 -8.29 27.92 3.09
CA GLU A 100 -6.91 28.36 3.31
C GLU A 100 -6.33 27.78 4.60
N ASN A 101 -7.11 27.79 5.69
CA ASN A 101 -6.69 27.21 6.97
C ASN A 101 -6.47 25.70 6.85
N LEU A 102 -7.39 24.98 6.19
CA LEU A 102 -7.26 23.54 5.98
C LEU A 102 -6.06 23.20 5.06
N LEU A 103 -5.82 23.99 4.02
CA LEU A 103 -4.67 23.81 3.13
C LEU A 103 -3.34 24.01 3.88
N ARG A 104 -3.28 24.99 4.79
CA ARG A 104 -2.12 25.18 5.67
C ARG A 104 -1.88 23.96 6.56
N LEU A 105 -2.94 23.38 7.13
CA LEU A 105 -2.83 22.14 7.92
C LEU A 105 -2.33 20.98 7.07
N VAL A 106 -2.87 20.80 5.85
CA VAL A 106 -2.40 19.79 4.89
C VAL A 106 -0.90 19.95 4.62
N LYS A 107 -0.45 21.17 4.30
CA LYS A 107 0.97 21.43 4.00
C LYS A 107 1.87 21.11 5.20
N ASN A 108 1.48 21.54 6.40
CA ASN A 108 2.25 21.27 7.61
C ASN A 108 2.33 19.76 7.90
N PHE A 109 1.20 19.06 7.84
CA PHE A 109 1.16 17.63 8.05
C PHE A 109 2.03 16.86 7.04
N GLU A 110 1.95 17.19 5.75
CA GLU A 110 2.76 16.52 4.74
C GLU A 110 4.24 16.79 4.91
N LYS A 111 4.62 17.98 5.41
CA LYS A 111 6.01 18.29 5.77
C LYS A 111 6.47 17.45 6.98
N ASP A 112 5.64 17.32 8.00
CA ASP A 112 5.92 16.53 9.22
C ASP A 112 5.99 15.02 8.97
N MET A 113 5.38 14.56 7.87
CA MET A 113 5.44 13.16 7.42
C MET A 113 6.70 12.83 6.61
N LEU A 114 7.43 13.82 6.09
CA LEU A 114 8.55 13.60 5.15
C LEU A 114 9.61 12.63 5.67
N GLU A 115 10.04 12.79 6.92
CA GLU A 115 11.08 11.94 7.52
C GLU A 115 10.59 10.49 7.69
N VAL A 116 9.36 10.32 8.17
CA VAL A 116 8.73 8.99 8.34
C VAL A 116 8.54 8.29 7.01
N GLU A 117 8.11 9.02 5.97
CA GLU A 117 7.92 8.47 4.62
C GLU A 117 9.25 8.16 3.92
N ALA A 118 10.28 9.02 4.08
CA ALA A 118 11.61 8.78 3.53
C ALA A 118 12.25 7.52 4.12
N LYS A 119 12.20 7.40 5.46
CA LYS A 119 12.70 6.23 6.19
C LYS A 119 12.04 4.94 5.73
N ALA A 120 10.70 4.90 5.78
CA ALA A 120 9.96 3.71 5.38
C ALA A 120 10.19 3.33 3.92
N ARG A 121 10.32 4.32 3.02
CA ARG A 121 10.63 4.04 1.60
C ARG A 121 11.97 3.37 1.43
N ILE A 122 13.01 3.84 2.12
CA ILE A 122 14.35 3.21 2.05
C ILE A 122 14.32 1.82 2.67
N GLU A 123 13.61 1.66 3.79
CA GLU A 123 13.41 0.36 4.41
C GLU A 123 12.74 -0.63 3.44
N ASP A 124 11.62 -0.25 2.83
CA ASP A 124 10.82 -1.10 1.93
C ASP A 124 11.53 -1.46 0.61
N VAL A 125 12.51 -0.66 0.18
CA VAL A 125 13.21 -0.86 -1.09
C VAL A 125 14.56 -1.56 -0.92
N ALA A 126 15.26 -1.34 0.21
CA ALA A 126 16.66 -1.72 0.35
C ALA A 126 17.02 -2.51 1.62
N VAL A 127 16.22 -2.43 2.70
CA VAL A 127 16.66 -2.92 4.03
C VAL A 127 15.75 -4.01 4.60
N LYS A 128 14.43 -3.80 4.59
CA LYS A 128 13.45 -4.58 5.37
C LYS A 128 13.12 -5.91 4.70
N ILE A 129 13.75 -6.97 5.16
CA ILE A 129 13.54 -8.36 4.71
C ILE A 129 12.37 -9.02 5.47
N GLU A 130 12.25 -8.70 6.76
CA GLU A 130 11.19 -9.21 7.63
C GLU A 130 10.08 -8.17 7.80
N GLY A 131 8.84 -8.63 7.77
CA GLY A 131 7.66 -7.78 7.91
C GLY A 131 6.38 -8.57 7.71
N TYR A 132 5.25 -7.88 7.86
CA TYR A 132 3.94 -8.51 7.82
C TYR A 132 3.66 -9.27 6.50
N VAL A 133 4.06 -8.70 5.36
CA VAL A 133 3.93 -9.38 4.05
C VAL A 133 4.78 -10.65 3.97
N SER A 134 6.03 -10.61 4.45
CA SER A 134 6.89 -11.79 4.40
C SER A 134 6.46 -12.85 5.41
N GLU A 135 5.81 -12.46 6.50
CA GLU A 135 5.14 -13.36 7.44
C GLU A 135 3.97 -14.10 6.80
N ILE A 136 3.09 -13.40 6.06
CA ILE A 136 1.98 -14.03 5.32
C ILE A 136 2.51 -15.14 4.41
N ILE A 137 3.50 -14.82 3.56
CA ILE A 137 4.04 -15.77 2.57
C ILE A 137 4.69 -16.99 3.24
N GLN A 138 5.41 -16.77 4.35
CA GLN A 138 6.15 -17.83 5.01
C GLN A 138 5.26 -18.74 5.86
N LYS A 139 4.35 -18.15 6.65
CA LYS A 139 3.62 -18.86 7.71
C LYS A 139 2.22 -19.34 7.31
N GLU A 140 1.57 -18.70 6.35
CA GLU A 140 0.21 -19.09 5.96
C GLU A 140 0.18 -20.34 5.08
N ASP A 141 -0.95 -21.06 5.13
CA ASP A 141 -1.28 -22.06 4.13
C ASP A 141 -1.78 -21.37 2.86
N LEU A 142 -0.90 -21.23 1.88
CA LEU A 142 -1.19 -20.55 0.63
C LEU A 142 -2.18 -21.30 -0.29
N LYS A 143 -2.63 -22.50 0.09
CA LYS A 143 -3.75 -23.17 -0.57
C LYS A 143 -5.11 -22.69 -0.06
N ASP A 144 -5.17 -22.15 1.15
CA ASP A 144 -6.36 -21.54 1.70
C ASP A 144 -6.38 -20.04 1.35
N ILE A 145 -7.04 -19.70 0.25
CA ILE A 145 -7.09 -18.33 -0.31
C ILE A 145 -7.66 -17.27 0.65
N ARG A 146 -8.17 -17.63 1.83
CA ARG A 146 -8.57 -16.65 2.86
C ARG A 146 -7.40 -15.78 3.34
N TYR A 147 -6.14 -16.21 3.16
CA TYR A 147 -4.98 -15.36 3.47
C TYR A 147 -4.95 -14.07 2.63
N LEU A 148 -5.57 -14.03 1.44
CA LEU A 148 -5.56 -12.85 0.56
C LEU A 148 -6.10 -11.61 1.28
N PHE A 149 -7.08 -11.79 2.17
CA PHE A 149 -7.70 -10.71 2.94
C PHE A 149 -6.80 -10.13 4.03
N LYS A 150 -5.65 -10.77 4.34
CA LYS A 150 -4.64 -10.23 5.27
C LYS A 150 -3.90 -9.02 4.71
N TYR A 151 -3.90 -8.80 3.40
CA TYR A 151 -3.08 -7.73 2.80
C TYR A 151 -3.60 -6.30 3.02
N GLY A 152 -4.82 -6.12 3.54
CA GLY A 152 -5.42 -4.78 3.65
C GLY A 152 -5.54 -4.08 2.29
N ARG A 153 -5.78 -4.87 1.24
CA ARG A 153 -5.97 -4.43 -0.16
C ARG A 153 -7.36 -4.83 -0.63
N TYR A 154 -7.83 -4.21 -1.71
CA TYR A 154 -9.04 -4.68 -2.39
C TYR A 154 -8.75 -6.05 -3.01
N ILE A 155 -9.58 -7.03 -2.70
CA ILE A 155 -9.46 -8.40 -3.20
C ILE A 155 -10.63 -8.65 -4.15
N GLY A 156 -10.35 -8.56 -5.45
CA GLY A 156 -11.32 -8.81 -6.51
C GLY A 156 -11.14 -10.19 -7.13
N GLU A 157 -11.85 -10.42 -8.24
CA GLU A 157 -11.75 -11.69 -8.97
C GLU A 157 -10.35 -11.99 -9.48
N ASN A 158 -9.54 -10.97 -9.79
CA ASN A 158 -8.19 -11.15 -10.32
C ASN A 158 -7.29 -11.85 -9.30
N GLU A 159 -7.28 -11.35 -8.06
CA GLU A 159 -6.48 -11.89 -6.98
C GLU A 159 -6.93 -13.32 -6.63
N ILE A 160 -8.25 -13.52 -6.50
CA ILE A 160 -8.87 -14.81 -6.17
C ILE A 160 -8.54 -15.86 -7.24
N LYS A 161 -8.88 -15.59 -8.51
CA LYS A 161 -8.66 -16.55 -9.61
C LYS A 161 -7.18 -16.83 -9.84
N THR A 162 -6.30 -15.84 -9.60
CA THR A 162 -4.85 -16.04 -9.69
C THR A 162 -4.36 -17.00 -8.61
N ALA A 163 -4.78 -16.81 -7.35
CA ALA A 163 -4.42 -17.70 -6.24
C ALA A 163 -4.95 -19.13 -6.45
N GLU A 164 -6.19 -19.27 -6.90
CA GLU A 164 -6.81 -20.57 -7.21
C GLU A 164 -6.10 -21.29 -8.36
N PHE A 165 -5.76 -20.57 -9.42
CA PHE A 165 -5.01 -21.11 -10.55
C PHE A 165 -3.63 -21.60 -10.11
N LEU A 166 -2.87 -20.76 -9.41
CA LEU A 166 -1.51 -21.09 -8.99
C LEU A 166 -1.48 -22.24 -7.96
N SER A 167 -2.53 -22.37 -7.13
CA SER A 167 -2.68 -23.51 -6.20
C SER A 167 -2.73 -24.86 -6.90
N ASN A 168 -3.18 -24.88 -8.16
CA ASN A 168 -3.29 -26.09 -8.98
C ASN A 168 -2.22 -26.15 -10.08
N TYR A 169 -1.34 -25.16 -10.17
CA TYR A 169 -0.37 -25.04 -11.24
C TYR A 169 0.92 -25.80 -10.92
N GLY A 170 1.21 -26.88 -11.67
CA GLY A 170 2.35 -27.77 -11.40
C GLY A 170 3.74 -27.22 -11.72
N LYS A 171 3.87 -25.99 -12.24
CA LYS A 171 5.14 -25.43 -12.75
C LYS A 171 5.65 -24.21 -11.98
N ILE A 172 5.24 -24.03 -10.73
CA ILE A 172 5.70 -22.92 -9.88
C ILE A 172 7.23 -22.89 -9.76
N GLU A 173 7.85 -24.05 -9.53
CA GLU A 173 9.32 -24.14 -9.42
C GLU A 173 10.03 -23.79 -10.74
N GLU A 174 9.46 -24.15 -11.90
CA GLU A 174 10.03 -23.81 -13.20
C GLU A 174 10.00 -22.30 -13.44
N ILE A 175 8.89 -21.63 -13.08
CA ILE A 175 8.78 -20.17 -13.13
C ILE A 175 9.88 -19.54 -12.27
N SER A 176 9.97 -19.96 -11.01
CA SER A 176 10.91 -19.41 -10.04
C SER A 176 12.36 -19.56 -10.51
N LYS A 177 12.78 -20.77 -10.90
CA LYS A 177 14.12 -21.04 -11.44
C LYS A 177 14.43 -20.19 -12.67
N THR A 178 13.46 -20.03 -13.57
CA THR A 178 13.63 -19.21 -14.78
C THR A 178 13.90 -17.76 -14.43
N VAL A 179 13.12 -17.19 -13.50
CA VAL A 179 13.28 -15.80 -13.04
C VAL A 179 14.63 -15.59 -12.35
N VAL A 180 14.99 -16.47 -11.39
CA VAL A 180 16.26 -16.36 -10.65
C VAL A 180 17.46 -16.51 -11.58
N ASN A 181 17.44 -17.51 -12.47
CA ASN A 181 18.52 -17.71 -13.45
C ASN A 181 18.66 -16.50 -14.39
N ALA A 182 17.55 -15.95 -14.88
CA ALA A 182 17.58 -14.75 -15.71
C ALA A 182 18.19 -13.55 -14.97
N TYR A 183 17.84 -13.36 -13.68
CA TYR A 183 18.42 -12.32 -12.85
C TYR A 183 19.93 -12.50 -12.68
N ILE A 184 20.40 -13.68 -12.27
CA ILE A 184 21.83 -13.97 -12.06
C ILE A 184 22.62 -13.86 -13.38
N ASN A 185 22.09 -14.43 -14.47
CA ASN A 185 22.71 -14.35 -15.79
C ASN A 185 22.82 -12.91 -16.30
N GLY A 186 21.89 -12.03 -15.91
CA GLY A 186 21.97 -10.60 -16.20
C GLY A 186 23.24 -9.94 -15.63
N PHE A 187 23.64 -10.29 -14.40
CA PHE A 187 24.89 -9.81 -13.82
C PHE A 187 26.10 -10.35 -14.58
N THR A 188 26.12 -11.65 -14.87
CA THR A 188 27.21 -12.28 -15.61
C THR A 188 27.39 -11.67 -16.99
N ARG A 189 26.29 -11.48 -17.74
CA ARG A 189 26.29 -10.86 -19.07
C ARG A 189 26.86 -9.44 -19.03
N ASP A 190 26.51 -8.66 -18.01
CA ASP A 190 26.94 -7.28 -17.85
C ASP A 190 28.35 -7.17 -17.19
N ASN A 191 29.06 -8.29 -17.00
CA ASN A 191 30.35 -8.38 -16.33
C ASN A 191 30.34 -7.77 -14.91
N LYS A 192 29.23 -7.96 -14.18
CA LYS A 192 29.04 -7.51 -12.79
C LYS A 192 29.02 -8.71 -11.85
N ASP A 193 29.51 -8.51 -10.63
CA ASP A 193 29.45 -9.53 -9.58
C ASP A 193 28.17 -9.38 -8.75
N TYR A 194 27.25 -10.33 -8.87
CA TYR A 194 26.00 -10.34 -8.10
C TYR A 194 26.25 -10.54 -6.59
N ARG A 195 27.38 -11.18 -6.20
CA ARG A 195 27.72 -11.48 -4.80
C ARG A 195 28.04 -10.23 -3.97
N LYS A 196 28.19 -9.08 -4.61
CA LYS A 196 28.25 -7.77 -3.94
C LYS A 196 26.89 -7.33 -3.38
N LYS A 197 25.80 -8.01 -3.78
CA LYS A 197 24.46 -7.79 -3.23
C LYS A 197 24.15 -8.86 -2.18
N SER A 198 23.44 -8.43 -1.14
CA SER A 198 22.87 -9.30 -0.10
C SER A 198 21.37 -9.47 -0.23
N THR A 199 20.70 -8.61 -1.01
CA THR A 199 19.25 -8.57 -1.14
C THR A 199 18.78 -8.42 -2.58
N VAL A 200 17.55 -8.86 -2.83
CA VAL A 200 16.80 -8.64 -4.07
C VAL A 200 15.39 -8.17 -3.72
N ARG A 201 14.91 -7.13 -4.39
CA ARG A 201 13.53 -6.65 -4.23
C ARG A 201 12.62 -7.43 -5.17
N VAL A 202 11.58 -8.05 -4.62
CA VAL A 202 10.54 -8.74 -5.39
C VAL A 202 9.27 -7.91 -5.31
N ILE A 203 8.71 -7.60 -6.47
CA ILE A 203 7.44 -6.88 -6.61
C ILE A 203 6.46 -7.88 -7.21
N PHE A 204 5.28 -8.01 -6.61
CA PHE A 204 4.28 -8.99 -7.02
C PHE A 204 2.87 -8.47 -6.73
N ASN A 205 1.88 -9.13 -7.34
CA ASN A 205 0.47 -8.85 -7.05
C ASN A 205 -0.08 -9.89 -6.06
N VAL A 206 -1.05 -9.46 -5.24
CA VAL A 206 -1.80 -10.36 -4.37
C VAL A 206 -2.38 -11.52 -5.21
N GLY A 207 -2.23 -12.74 -4.71
CA GLY A 207 -2.55 -13.98 -5.40
C GLY A 207 -1.35 -14.69 -6.05
N GLN A 208 -0.17 -14.06 -6.15
CA GLN A 208 1.06 -14.65 -6.71
C GLN A 208 2.00 -15.28 -5.66
N GLU A 209 1.56 -15.41 -4.42
CA GLU A 209 2.38 -15.73 -3.25
C GLU A 209 3.08 -17.09 -3.38
N LEU A 210 2.45 -18.07 -4.04
CA LEU A 210 3.09 -19.37 -4.31
C LEU A 210 4.35 -19.24 -5.17
N ILE A 211 4.34 -18.36 -6.16
CA ILE A 211 5.54 -18.05 -6.97
C ILE A 211 6.58 -17.36 -6.08
N VAL A 212 6.16 -16.37 -5.29
CA VAL A 212 7.07 -15.63 -4.41
C VAL A 212 7.71 -16.53 -3.36
N LYS A 213 6.96 -17.47 -2.77
CA LYS A 213 7.48 -18.47 -1.83
C LYS A 213 8.57 -19.33 -2.45
N SER A 214 8.40 -19.71 -3.72
CA SER A 214 9.44 -20.42 -4.47
C SER A 214 10.64 -19.52 -4.79
N LEU A 215 10.41 -18.24 -5.16
CA LEU A 215 11.48 -17.27 -5.43
C LEU A 215 12.37 -17.05 -4.21
N ILE A 216 11.78 -16.94 -3.01
CA ILE A 216 12.53 -16.79 -1.75
C ILE A 216 13.55 -17.92 -1.62
N LYS A 217 13.09 -19.17 -1.78
CA LYS A 217 13.94 -20.37 -1.69
C LYS A 217 15.04 -20.38 -2.75
N ASP A 218 14.70 -20.06 -4.00
CA ASP A 218 15.66 -20.12 -5.09
C ASP A 218 16.71 -19.01 -5.00
N PHE A 219 16.33 -17.78 -4.65
CA PHE A 219 17.29 -16.69 -4.43
C PHE A 219 18.21 -16.94 -3.23
N GLU A 220 17.73 -17.61 -2.19
CA GLU A 220 18.53 -17.98 -1.03
C GLU A 220 19.69 -18.91 -1.41
N THR A 221 19.54 -19.76 -2.43
CA THR A 221 20.64 -20.60 -2.95
C THR A 221 21.80 -19.79 -3.55
N PHE A 222 21.55 -18.53 -3.92
CA PHE A 222 22.56 -17.58 -4.39
C PHE A 222 23.01 -16.60 -3.30
N GLY A 223 22.59 -16.80 -2.04
CA GLY A 223 22.91 -15.91 -0.92
C GLY A 223 22.18 -14.57 -0.94
N LEU A 224 21.07 -14.47 -1.67
CA LEU A 224 20.26 -13.25 -1.79
C LEU A 224 18.98 -13.39 -0.98
N LYS A 225 18.75 -12.44 -0.06
CA LYS A 225 17.49 -12.35 0.71
C LYS A 225 16.45 -11.52 -0.03
N CYS A 226 15.20 -11.95 -0.04
CA CYS A 226 14.12 -11.22 -0.71
C CYS A 226 13.54 -10.10 0.17
N ILE A 227 13.39 -8.91 -0.39
CA ILE A 227 12.62 -7.79 0.17
C ILE A 227 11.24 -7.79 -0.49
N LEU A 228 10.17 -7.90 0.31
CA LEU A 228 8.82 -8.25 -0.16
C LEU A 228 7.76 -7.17 0.09
N ASN A 229 8.14 -5.98 0.56
CA ASN A 229 7.18 -4.97 1.03
C ASN A 229 6.43 -4.24 -0.10
N THR A 230 6.73 -4.57 -1.36
CA THR A 230 6.04 -4.02 -2.53
C THR A 230 5.07 -5.05 -3.11
N VAL A 231 3.86 -5.01 -2.60
CA VAL A 231 2.74 -5.84 -3.05
C VAL A 231 1.59 -4.95 -3.56
N ASP A 232 1.16 -5.24 -4.79
CA ASP A 232 0.08 -4.53 -5.47
C ASP A 232 -1.18 -5.41 -5.57
N SER A 233 -2.31 -4.78 -5.81
CA SER A 233 -3.60 -5.45 -6.06
C SER A 233 -4.35 -4.65 -7.11
N THR A 234 -5.40 -5.24 -7.67
CA THR A 234 -6.32 -4.51 -8.55
C THR A 234 -6.89 -3.30 -7.81
N ASP A 235 -6.79 -2.12 -8.44
CA ASP A 235 -7.44 -0.92 -7.91
C ASP A 235 -8.97 -1.13 -7.87
N PRO A 236 -9.64 -0.84 -6.73
CA PRO A 236 -11.10 -0.92 -6.65
C PRO A 236 -11.78 0.03 -7.64
N ASN A 237 -11.09 1.11 -8.01
CA ASN A 237 -11.51 2.03 -9.07
C ASN A 237 -10.32 2.76 -9.69
N LYS A 238 -10.10 2.57 -11.00
CA LYS A 238 -8.99 3.19 -11.73
C LYS A 238 -9.12 4.71 -11.84
N GLN A 239 -10.35 5.24 -11.87
CA GLN A 239 -10.58 6.67 -11.93
C GLN A 239 -10.17 7.34 -10.61
N PHE A 240 -10.46 6.71 -9.47
CA PHE A 240 -9.97 7.17 -8.16
C PHE A 240 -8.45 7.33 -8.16
N THR A 241 -7.70 6.28 -8.54
CA THR A 241 -6.23 6.36 -8.63
C THR A 241 -5.77 7.47 -9.57
N TYR A 242 -6.46 7.66 -10.70
CA TYR A 242 -6.12 8.68 -11.69
C TYR A 242 -6.36 10.11 -11.17
N ASP A 243 -7.48 10.34 -10.50
CA ASP A 243 -7.88 11.64 -9.99
C ASP A 243 -6.95 12.11 -8.86
N HIS A 244 -6.43 11.18 -8.06
CA HIS A 244 -5.57 11.47 -6.91
C HIS A 244 -4.06 11.50 -7.20
N ARG A 245 -3.61 11.15 -8.41
CA ARG A 245 -2.17 11.06 -8.74
C ARG A 245 -1.41 12.38 -8.60
N PHE A 246 -2.12 13.51 -8.57
CA PHE A 246 -1.56 14.86 -8.47
C PHE A 246 -2.05 15.64 -7.25
N ASP A 247 -2.57 14.94 -6.24
CA ASP A 247 -2.94 15.51 -4.94
C ASP A 247 -1.81 16.36 -4.32
N GLY A 248 -0.55 16.01 -4.58
CA GLY A 248 0.62 16.77 -4.16
C GLY A 248 0.66 18.23 -4.62
N ALA A 249 -0.05 18.58 -5.69
CA ALA A 249 -0.14 19.96 -6.19
C ALA A 249 -0.79 20.93 -5.18
N LEU A 250 -1.48 20.42 -4.15
CA LEU A 250 -2.07 21.25 -3.10
C LEU A 250 -1.05 21.87 -2.15
N PHE A 251 0.07 21.19 -1.89
CA PHE A 251 1.05 21.61 -0.90
C PHE A 251 2.48 21.74 -1.47
N LEU A 252 2.67 21.42 -2.74
CA LEU A 252 3.97 21.50 -3.39
C LEU A 252 4.36 22.97 -3.61
N ASP A 253 5.40 23.39 -2.89
CA ASP A 253 6.10 24.64 -3.12
C ASP A 253 7.61 24.50 -2.90
N GLU A 254 8.34 25.61 -3.02
CA GLU A 254 9.79 25.63 -2.85
C GLU A 254 10.22 25.18 -1.44
N GLU A 255 9.46 25.56 -0.41
CA GLU A 255 9.75 25.21 0.98
C GLU A 255 9.59 23.71 1.22
N TYR A 256 8.47 23.13 0.77
CA TYR A 256 8.21 21.70 0.86
C TYR A 256 9.27 20.90 0.08
N THR A 257 9.65 21.37 -1.10
CA THR A 257 10.66 20.71 -1.94
C THR A 257 12.01 20.63 -1.23
N LYS A 258 12.47 21.74 -0.65
CA LYS A 258 13.72 21.78 0.14
C LYS A 258 13.64 20.85 1.36
N ALA A 259 12.54 20.89 2.10
CA ALA A 259 12.34 20.02 3.26
C ALA A 259 12.38 18.53 2.87
N LYS A 260 11.83 18.17 1.70
CA LYS A 260 11.87 16.81 1.17
C LYS A 260 13.29 16.39 0.79
N GLU A 261 14.06 17.23 0.13
CA GLU A 261 15.46 16.96 -0.19
C GLU A 261 16.31 16.74 1.08
N GLU A 262 16.10 17.57 2.09
CA GLU A 262 16.77 17.43 3.39
C GLU A 262 16.39 16.12 4.10
N ALA A 263 15.11 15.75 4.10
CA ALA A 263 14.65 14.50 4.71
C ALA A 263 15.30 13.27 4.05
N TYR A 264 15.35 13.23 2.71
CA TYR A 264 15.97 12.12 1.97
C TYR A 264 17.50 12.09 2.06
N SER A 265 18.14 13.22 2.37
CA SER A 265 19.61 13.28 2.55
C SER A 265 20.06 12.76 3.92
N LYS A 266 19.14 12.62 4.89
CA LYS A 266 19.42 12.17 6.26
C LYS A 266 19.26 10.67 6.47
N VAL A 267 18.61 9.97 5.52
CA VAL A 267 18.29 8.53 5.59
C VAL A 267 19.17 7.77 4.61
#